data_AF-A0A453QI38-F1
#
_entry.id   AF-A0A453QI38-F1
#
_cell.length_a   1.000
_cell.length_b   1.000
_cell.length_c   1.000
_cell.angle_alpha   90.00
_cell.angle_beta   90.00
_cell.angle_gamma   90.00
#
_symmetry.space_group_name_H-M   'P 1'
#
loop_
_entity.id
_entity.type
_entity.pdbx_description
1 polymer ?
#
loop_
_entity_poly.entity_id
_entity_poly.type
_entity_poly.pdbx_seq_one_letter_code
_entity_poly.pdbx_strand_id
1 'polypeptide(L)'
;MNALEEMYPQGEKAEATWAFTVLAYIGKLIFGIVGLIVSIAWVAHIIIYLLVDPPLSSFLNEIFIKLDSVWGLLGTAAFAFFCFYLLIAVIAGEMMLGLKLVFITIHPMKWGGTLMNSFLFNVGLILLCSISVIQFCATAFAYYAQATAAQEIFGHTLQSLRGIKYLYKYNVFQYGFVALAILTLFYYALFVSPFLNYSANSHQIL
;
A
#
# COMPACT_ATOMS: atom_id res chain seq x y z
N MET A 1 -18.18 18.25 22.86
CA MET A 1 -18.73 19.39 22.08
C MET A 1 -18.25 19.35 20.62
N ASN A 2 -16.95 19.17 20.35
CA ASN A 2 -16.40 19.10 18.98
C ASN A 2 -17.09 18.09 18.03
N ALA A 3 -17.45 16.88 18.49
CA ALA A 3 -18.09 15.89 17.62
C ALA A 3 -19.53 16.27 17.21
N LEU A 4 -20.22 17.08 18.00
CA LEU A 4 -21.58 17.57 17.69
C LEU A 4 -21.53 18.82 16.79
N GLU A 5 -20.54 19.69 16.98
CA GLU A 5 -20.29 20.82 16.07
C GLU A 5 -19.76 20.39 14.70
N GLU A 6 -19.04 19.26 14.62
CA GLU A 6 -18.62 18.62 13.35
C GLU A 6 -19.79 17.94 12.62
N MET A 7 -20.74 17.36 13.36
CA MET A 7 -21.95 16.71 12.79
C MET A 7 -23.09 17.69 12.48
N TYR A 8 -23.19 18.80 13.23
CA TYR A 8 -24.19 19.87 13.04
C TYR A 8 -23.50 21.25 13.15
N PRO A 9 -22.81 21.71 12.11
CA PRO A 9 -22.23 23.05 12.08
C PRO A 9 -23.36 24.09 12.26
N GLN A 10 -23.29 24.95 13.28
CA GLN A 10 -24.28 26.00 13.51
C GLN A 10 -23.75 27.33 12.96
N GLY A 11 -24.44 27.92 11.96
CA GLY A 11 -24.09 29.22 11.36
C GLY A 11 -24.42 29.34 9.86
N GLU A 12 -24.17 30.50 9.26
CA GLU A 12 -24.52 30.86 7.87
C GLU A 12 -23.88 29.97 6.77
N LYS A 13 -22.86 29.17 7.13
CA LYS A 13 -22.16 28.21 6.24
C LYS A 13 -22.40 26.73 6.60
N ALA A 14 -23.38 26.45 7.45
CA ALA A 14 -23.69 25.11 7.98
C ALA A 14 -23.93 24.07 6.88
N GLU A 15 -24.76 24.42 5.89
CA GLU A 15 -25.16 23.54 4.78
C GLU A 15 -23.97 23.08 3.93
N ALA A 16 -23.02 24.00 3.65
CA ALA A 16 -21.83 23.68 2.87
C ALA A 16 -20.89 22.76 3.65
N THR A 17 -20.62 23.07 4.93
CA THR A 17 -19.78 22.24 5.79
C THR A 17 -20.36 20.83 5.97
N TRP A 18 -21.69 20.72 6.16
CA TRP A 18 -22.39 19.45 6.24
C TRP A 18 -22.34 18.66 4.92
N ALA A 19 -22.55 19.32 3.79
CA ALA A 19 -22.43 18.67 2.48
C ALA A 19 -21.01 18.12 2.25
N PHE A 20 -19.97 18.88 2.62
CA PHE A 20 -18.59 18.42 2.50
C PHE A 20 -18.25 17.26 3.44
N THR A 21 -18.78 17.22 4.67
CA THR A 21 -18.54 16.09 5.58
C THR A 21 -19.24 14.82 5.08
N VAL A 22 -20.49 14.91 4.63
CA VAL A 22 -21.22 13.78 4.03
C VAL A 22 -20.53 13.26 2.78
N LEU A 23 -20.12 14.16 1.86
CA LEU A 23 -19.34 13.80 0.68
C LEU A 23 -18.01 13.14 1.05
N ALA A 24 -17.34 13.60 2.12
CA ALA A 24 -16.11 12.98 2.60
C ALA A 24 -16.33 11.56 3.13
N TYR A 25 -17.44 11.29 3.85
CA TYR A 25 -17.76 9.94 4.31
C TYR A 25 -18.08 8.99 3.15
N ILE A 26 -18.89 9.44 2.18
CA ILE A 26 -19.20 8.66 0.97
C ILE A 26 -17.92 8.42 0.15
N GLY A 27 -17.07 9.44 0.01
CA GLY A 27 -15.77 9.33 -0.63
C GLY A 27 -14.90 8.27 0.04
N LYS A 28 -14.76 8.30 1.37
CA LYS A 28 -14.01 7.30 2.14
C LYS A 28 -14.52 5.88 1.90
N LEU A 29 -15.84 5.69 1.82
CA LEU A 29 -16.44 4.38 1.54
C LEU A 29 -16.07 3.90 0.13
N ILE A 30 -16.22 4.75 -0.89
CA ILE A 30 -15.89 4.40 -2.27
C ILE A 30 -14.40 4.06 -2.41
N PHE A 31 -13.51 4.90 -1.87
CA PHE A 31 -12.07 4.65 -1.88
C PHE A 31 -11.71 3.37 -1.12
N GLY A 32 -12.41 3.05 -0.03
CA GLY A 32 -12.24 1.79 0.71
C GLY A 32 -12.60 0.57 -0.13
N ILE A 33 -13.74 0.60 -0.84
CA ILE A 33 -14.18 -0.50 -1.72
C ILE A 33 -13.18 -0.68 -2.88
N VAL A 34 -12.78 0.41 -3.54
CA VAL A 34 -11.79 0.37 -4.61
C VAL A 34 -10.46 -0.19 -4.10
N GLY A 35 -9.98 0.29 -2.95
CA GLY A 35 -8.77 -0.22 -2.32
C GLY A 35 -8.85 -1.72 -2.01
N LEU A 36 -9.99 -2.20 -1.51
CA LEU A 36 -10.21 -3.62 -1.25
C LEU A 36 -10.11 -4.46 -2.53
N ILE A 37 -10.74 -4.02 -3.62
CA ILE A 37 -10.67 -4.72 -4.92
C ILE A 37 -9.22 -4.78 -5.43
N VAL A 38 -8.49 -3.65 -5.35
CA VAL A 38 -7.10 -3.57 -5.80
C VAL A 38 -6.18 -4.43 -4.93
N SER A 39 -6.40 -4.47 -3.61
CA SER A 39 -5.69 -5.38 -2.69
C SER A 39 -5.90 -6.85 -3.05
N ILE A 40 -7.15 -7.25 -3.32
CA ILE A 40 -7.47 -8.63 -3.73
C ILE A 40 -6.78 -8.96 -5.05
N ALA A 41 -6.84 -8.05 -6.03
CA ALA A 41 -6.17 -8.22 -7.32
C ALA A 41 -4.66 -8.39 -7.16
N TRP A 42 -4.02 -7.60 -6.28
CA TRP A 42 -2.60 -7.75 -5.95
C TRP A 42 -2.27 -9.10 -5.31
N VAL A 43 -3.03 -9.53 -4.30
CA VAL A 43 -2.82 -10.82 -3.65
C VAL A 43 -2.98 -11.97 -4.64
N ALA A 44 -4.03 -11.94 -5.47
CA ALA A 44 -4.23 -12.92 -6.52
C ALA A 44 -3.07 -12.95 -7.52
N HIS A 45 -2.58 -11.79 -7.95
CA HIS A 45 -1.42 -11.69 -8.84
C HIS A 45 -0.17 -12.33 -8.24
N ILE A 46 0.09 -12.05 -6.96
CA ILE A 46 1.27 -12.57 -6.26
C ILE A 46 1.20 -14.09 -6.17
N ILE A 47 0.04 -14.65 -5.83
CA ILE A 47 -0.15 -16.10 -5.71
C ILE A 47 -0.02 -16.80 -7.07
N ILE A 48 -0.67 -16.27 -8.11
CA ILE A 48 -0.77 -16.93 -9.43
C ILE A 48 0.53 -16.79 -10.23
N TYR A 49 1.17 -15.60 -10.18
CA TYR A 49 2.30 -15.26 -11.04
C TYR A 49 3.67 -15.36 -10.35
N LEU A 50 3.78 -15.08 -9.04
CA LEU A 50 5.08 -15.07 -8.35
C LEU A 50 5.34 -16.28 -7.46
N LEU A 51 4.32 -16.95 -6.91
CA LEU A 51 4.53 -18.09 -5.99
C LEU A 51 4.61 -19.45 -6.69
N VAL A 52 4.00 -19.62 -7.86
CA VAL A 52 3.93 -20.90 -8.56
C VAL A 52 4.90 -20.91 -9.74
N ASP A 53 5.88 -21.82 -9.71
CA ASP A 53 6.81 -22.07 -10.81
C ASP A 53 6.47 -23.42 -11.47
N PRO A 54 6.09 -23.48 -12.77
CA PRO A 54 5.88 -22.37 -13.73
C PRO A 54 4.58 -21.57 -13.46
N PRO A 55 4.51 -20.28 -13.87
CA PRO A 55 3.37 -19.42 -13.58
C PRO A 55 2.08 -19.96 -14.23
N LEU A 56 1.01 -20.03 -13.43
CA LEU A 56 -0.26 -20.62 -13.86
C LEU A 56 -1.00 -19.74 -14.88
N SER A 57 -0.86 -18.43 -14.76
CA SER A 57 -1.34 -17.43 -15.72
C SER A 57 -0.62 -16.10 -15.50
N SER A 58 -0.44 -15.33 -16.57
CA SER A 58 0.13 -13.97 -16.51
C SER A 58 -0.87 -12.92 -15.98
N PHE A 59 -2.14 -13.30 -15.76
CA PHE A 59 -3.27 -12.52 -15.19
C PHE A 59 -3.22 -11.01 -15.47
N LEU A 60 -2.75 -10.18 -14.53
CA LEU A 60 -2.75 -8.72 -14.70
C LEU A 60 -1.81 -8.25 -15.82
N ASN A 61 -0.71 -8.97 -16.09
CA ASN A 61 0.16 -8.64 -17.22
C ASN A 61 -0.60 -8.73 -18.55
N GLU A 62 -1.43 -9.75 -18.76
CA GLU A 62 -2.23 -9.87 -19.98
C GLU A 62 -3.29 -8.77 -20.09
N ILE A 63 -3.90 -8.39 -18.97
CA ILE A 63 -4.86 -7.27 -18.92
C ILE A 63 -4.17 -5.99 -19.36
N PHE A 64 -2.98 -5.70 -18.84
CA PHE A 64 -2.24 -4.48 -19.18
C PHE A 64 -1.78 -4.47 -20.64
N ILE A 65 -1.30 -5.60 -21.18
CA ILE A 65 -0.95 -5.70 -22.61
C ILE A 65 -2.17 -5.48 -23.50
N LYS A 66 -3.34 -6.02 -23.13
CA LYS A 66 -4.60 -5.78 -23.87
C LYS A 66 -5.08 -4.34 -23.78
N LEU A 67 -4.83 -3.66 -22.68
CA LEU A 67 -5.12 -2.23 -22.53
C LEU A 67 -4.18 -1.39 -23.38
N ASP A 68 -2.89 -1.75 -23.39
CA ASP A 68 -1.85 -1.08 -24.17
C ASP A 68 -2.13 -1.16 -25.68
N SER A 69 -2.67 -2.29 -26.16
CA SER A 69 -3.02 -2.47 -27.57
C SER A 69 -4.21 -1.63 -28.04
N VAL A 70 -5.11 -1.23 -27.14
CA VAL A 70 -6.21 -0.30 -27.43
C VAL A 70 -5.68 1.14 -27.46
N TRP A 71 -4.92 1.51 -26.43
CA TRP A 71 -4.24 2.79 -26.35
C TRP A 71 -3.02 2.65 -25.44
N GLY A 72 -1.81 2.88 -25.97
CA GLY A 72 -0.55 2.65 -25.23
C GLY A 72 -0.41 3.46 -23.92
N LEU A 73 -1.16 4.56 -23.77
CA LEU A 73 -1.19 5.29 -22.50
C LEU A 73 -2.03 4.58 -21.43
N LEU A 74 -3.02 3.80 -21.84
CA LEU A 74 -4.01 3.24 -20.92
C LEU A 74 -3.45 2.01 -20.18
N GLY A 75 -2.60 1.21 -20.83
CA GLY A 75 -1.84 0.14 -20.17
C GLY A 75 -0.87 0.70 -19.13
N THR A 76 -0.10 1.73 -19.51
CA THR A 76 0.90 2.34 -18.61
C THR A 76 0.26 3.08 -17.44
N ALA A 77 -0.88 3.76 -17.66
CA ALA A 77 -1.66 4.40 -16.60
C ALA A 77 -2.24 3.37 -15.60
N ALA A 78 -2.76 2.25 -16.09
CA ALA A 78 -3.25 1.18 -15.23
C ALA A 78 -2.12 0.56 -14.40
N PHE A 79 -0.97 0.29 -15.01
CA PHE A 79 0.22 -0.16 -14.28
C PHE A 79 0.68 0.85 -13.21
N ALA A 80 0.70 2.15 -13.55
CA ALA A 80 1.05 3.20 -12.60
C ALA A 80 0.07 3.25 -11.41
N PHE A 81 -1.23 3.10 -11.67
CA PHE A 81 -2.25 3.06 -10.61
C PHE A 81 -1.99 1.91 -9.61
N PHE A 82 -1.68 0.71 -10.07
CA PHE A 82 -1.34 -0.42 -9.20
C PHE A 82 -0.04 -0.20 -8.42
N CYS A 83 0.98 0.40 -9.04
CA CYS A 83 2.25 0.72 -8.38
C CYS A 83 2.08 1.80 -7.29
N PHE A 84 1.38 2.90 -7.60
CA PHE A 84 1.11 3.97 -6.64
C PHE A 84 0.21 3.48 -5.49
N TYR A 85 -0.70 2.55 -5.75
CA TYR A 85 -1.48 1.93 -4.69
C TYR A 85 -0.60 1.25 -3.62
N LEU A 86 0.38 0.44 -4.03
CA LEU A 86 1.32 -0.17 -3.09
C LEU A 86 2.17 0.86 -2.36
N LEU A 87 2.61 1.92 -3.05
CA LEU A 87 3.39 3.00 -2.44
C LEU A 87 2.57 3.72 -1.36
N ILE A 88 1.30 4.04 -1.63
CA ILE A 88 0.40 4.67 -0.66
C ILE A 88 0.14 3.73 0.53
N ALA A 89 -0.02 2.42 0.29
CA ALA A 89 -0.19 1.43 1.34
C ALA A 89 1.04 1.37 2.28
N VAL A 90 2.25 1.42 1.73
CA VAL A 90 3.50 1.51 2.50
C VAL A 90 3.57 2.80 3.30
N ILE A 91 3.28 3.95 2.69
CA ILE A 91 3.28 5.25 3.38
C ILE A 91 2.28 5.24 4.54
N ALA A 92 1.08 4.70 4.34
CA ALA A 92 0.08 4.54 5.40
C ALA A 92 0.58 3.63 6.54
N GLY A 93 1.28 2.55 6.21
CA GLY A 93 1.91 1.66 7.19
C GLY A 93 3.00 2.35 8.02
N GLU A 94 3.91 3.07 7.37
CA GLU A 94 4.98 3.86 8.01
C GLU A 94 4.42 4.97 8.93
N MET A 95 3.26 5.55 8.57
CA MET A 95 2.59 6.53 9.45
C MET A 95 2.02 5.90 10.73
N MET A 96 1.59 4.64 10.69
CA MET A 96 1.00 3.93 11.84
C MET A 96 2.05 3.22 12.71
N LEU A 97 3.12 2.70 12.12
CA LEU A 97 4.12 1.89 12.81
C LEU A 97 5.21 2.76 13.46
N GLY A 98 5.14 2.91 14.79
CA GLY A 98 6.22 3.48 15.60
C GLY A 98 7.12 2.38 16.18
N LEU A 99 8.20 2.02 15.51
CA LEU A 99 9.15 0.98 15.95
C LEU A 99 10.41 1.57 16.59
N LYS A 100 10.81 1.07 17.76
CA LYS A 100 12.16 1.32 18.31
C LYS A 100 13.14 0.35 17.67
N LEU A 101 13.85 0.78 16.62
CA LEU A 101 15.03 0.06 16.13
C LEU A 101 16.20 0.28 17.10
N VAL A 102 17.18 -0.62 17.09
CA VAL A 102 18.28 -0.73 18.09
C VAL A 102 19.00 0.60 18.40
N PHE A 103 19.10 1.51 17.42
CA PHE A 103 19.73 2.83 17.59
C PHE A 103 18.83 4.02 17.23
N ILE A 104 17.63 3.80 16.68
CA ILE A 104 16.76 4.90 16.20
C ILE A 104 15.31 4.61 16.58
N THR A 105 14.65 5.59 17.21
CA THR A 105 13.23 5.51 17.55
C THR A 105 12.39 6.07 16.39
N ILE A 106 11.68 5.20 15.66
CA ILE A 106 10.67 5.59 14.68
C ILE A 106 9.47 6.11 15.45
N HIS A 107 9.18 7.40 15.29
CA HIS A 107 8.00 8.02 15.89
C HIS A 107 6.87 7.99 14.86
N PRO A 108 5.64 7.58 15.22
CA PRO A 108 4.52 7.62 14.30
C PRO A 108 4.28 9.06 13.85
N MET A 109 4.09 9.26 12.55
CA MET A 109 3.90 10.60 12.02
C MET A 109 2.51 11.12 12.39
N LYS A 110 2.47 12.29 13.03
CA LYS A 110 1.23 12.99 13.38
C LYS A 110 1.18 14.31 12.63
N TRP A 111 0.05 14.58 12.00
CA TRP A 111 -0.16 15.85 11.31
C TRP A 111 0.04 17.02 12.27
N GLY A 112 0.95 17.94 11.94
CA GLY A 112 1.25 19.13 12.76
C GLY A 112 1.93 18.88 14.11
N GLY A 113 2.27 17.62 14.45
CA GLY A 113 2.83 17.24 15.75
C GLY A 113 4.17 16.51 15.70
N THR A 114 4.74 16.29 14.51
CA THR A 114 6.04 15.63 14.32
C THR A 114 7.21 16.60 14.40
N LEU A 115 8.22 16.25 15.20
CA LEU A 115 9.51 16.93 15.21
C LEU A 115 10.21 16.80 13.85
N MET A 116 10.89 17.86 13.40
CA MET A 116 11.56 17.90 12.07
C MET A 116 12.58 16.76 11.88
N ASN A 117 13.36 16.41 12.91
CA ASN A 117 14.32 15.32 12.85
C ASN A 117 13.64 13.95 12.64
N SER A 118 12.56 13.68 13.38
CA SER A 118 11.77 12.45 13.23
C SER A 118 11.05 12.42 11.88
N PHE A 119 10.60 13.56 11.38
CA PHE A 119 10.01 13.68 10.05
C PHE A 119 11.01 13.33 8.96
N LEU A 120 12.22 13.92 8.96
CA LEU A 120 13.26 13.63 7.99
C LEU A 120 13.68 12.14 8.02
N PHE A 121 13.76 11.54 9.20
CA PHE A 121 14.07 10.11 9.32
C PHE A 121 12.99 9.22 8.69
N ASN A 122 11.71 9.47 8.98
CA ASN A 122 10.60 8.71 8.41
C ASN A 122 10.47 8.91 6.89
N VAL A 123 10.71 10.12 6.39
CA VAL A 123 10.77 10.37 4.94
C VAL A 123 11.92 9.59 4.31
N GLY A 124 13.08 9.50 4.98
CA GLY A 124 14.19 8.66 4.56
C GLY A 124 13.80 7.17 4.45
N LEU A 125 13.05 6.64 5.43
CA LEU A 125 12.55 5.26 5.38
C LEU A 125 11.57 5.04 4.23
N ILE A 126 10.65 5.97 3.99
CA ILE A 126 9.71 5.92 2.84
C ILE A 126 10.49 5.89 1.52
N LEU A 127 11.52 6.74 1.37
CA LEU A 127 12.35 6.77 0.16
C LEU A 127 13.10 5.45 -0.04
N LEU A 128 13.67 4.87 1.01
CA LEU A 128 14.32 3.56 0.93
C LEU A 128 13.32 2.46 0.57
N CYS A 129 12.11 2.49 1.13
CA CYS A 129 11.07 1.51 0.85
C CYS A 129 10.54 1.61 -0.59
N SER A 130 10.51 2.83 -1.17
CA SER A 130 10.09 3.04 -2.55
C SER A 130 10.92 2.22 -3.56
N ILE A 131 12.23 2.05 -3.32
CA ILE A 131 13.12 1.26 -4.17
C ILE A 131 12.71 -0.22 -4.14
N SER A 132 12.40 -0.75 -2.95
CA SER A 132 11.92 -2.12 -2.78
C SER A 132 10.57 -2.36 -3.47
N VAL A 133 9.65 -1.39 -3.39
CA VAL A 133 8.35 -1.47 -4.08
C VAL A 133 8.55 -1.49 -5.61
N ILE A 134 9.44 -0.65 -6.15
CA ILE A 134 9.74 -0.64 -7.59
C ILE A 134 10.34 -1.98 -8.03
N GLN A 135 11.28 -2.53 -7.26
CA GLN A 135 11.90 -3.82 -7.54
C GLN A 135 10.88 -4.96 -7.51
N PHE A 136 9.94 -4.93 -6.57
CA PHE A 136 8.83 -5.86 -6.50
C PHE A 136 7.90 -5.74 -7.71
N CYS A 137 7.51 -4.53 -8.10
CA CYS A 137 6.66 -4.29 -9.26
C CYS A 137 7.34 -4.71 -10.57
N ALA A 138 8.64 -4.45 -10.74
CA ALA A 138 9.40 -4.90 -11.91
C ALA A 138 9.40 -6.43 -12.02
N THR A 139 9.55 -7.13 -10.90
CA THR A 139 9.49 -8.60 -10.86
C THR A 139 8.07 -9.12 -11.10
N ALA A 140 7.07 -8.50 -10.49
CA ALA A 140 5.66 -8.93 -10.58
C ALA A 140 5.04 -8.67 -11.96
N PHE A 141 5.53 -7.66 -12.67
CA PHE A 141 5.06 -7.31 -14.00
C PHE A 141 6.15 -7.49 -15.07
N ALA A 142 7.04 -8.46 -14.86
CA ALA A 142 8.16 -8.73 -15.76
C ALA A 142 7.76 -8.95 -17.23
N TYR A 143 6.58 -9.54 -17.45
CA TYR A 143 6.06 -9.78 -18.79
C TYR A 143 5.52 -8.51 -19.46
N TYR A 144 4.79 -7.66 -18.72
CA TYR A 144 4.29 -6.38 -19.24
C TYR A 144 5.41 -5.34 -19.40
N ALA A 145 6.30 -5.22 -18.41
CA ALA A 145 7.38 -4.25 -18.38
C ALA A 145 8.65 -4.73 -19.11
N GLN A 146 8.52 -5.72 -20.00
CA GLN A 146 9.64 -6.23 -20.78
C GLN A 146 10.25 -5.11 -21.63
N ALA A 147 11.58 -5.12 -21.77
CA ALA A 147 12.34 -4.08 -22.49
C ALA A 147 12.25 -2.66 -21.90
N THR A 148 11.84 -2.52 -20.64
CA THR A 148 11.99 -1.26 -19.89
C THR A 148 13.31 -1.22 -19.13
N ALA A 149 13.86 -0.02 -18.93
CA ALA A 149 15.08 0.17 -18.14
C ALA A 149 14.93 -0.35 -16.70
N ALA A 150 13.72 -0.25 -16.12
CA ALA A 150 13.44 -0.79 -14.80
C ALA A 150 13.61 -2.33 -14.77
N GLN A 151 13.10 -3.03 -15.78
CA GLN A 151 13.23 -4.49 -15.88
C GLN A 151 14.67 -4.93 -16.19
N GLU A 152 15.42 -4.15 -16.97
CA GLU A 152 16.83 -4.41 -17.24
C GLU A 152 17.70 -4.28 -15.97
N ILE A 153 17.45 -3.25 -15.16
CA ILE A 153 18.18 -3.02 -13.92
C ILE A 153 17.77 -4.03 -12.84
N PHE A 154 16.48 -4.14 -12.53
CA PHE A 154 16.00 -4.94 -11.39
C PHE A 154 15.77 -6.42 -11.73
N GLY A 155 15.41 -6.75 -12.97
CA GLY A 155 15.17 -8.12 -13.42
C GLY A 155 16.42 -8.84 -13.90
N HIS A 156 17.29 -8.17 -14.68
CA HIS A 156 18.47 -8.81 -15.25
C HIS A 156 19.76 -8.53 -14.47
N THR A 157 20.05 -7.27 -14.21
CA THR A 157 21.34 -6.88 -13.58
C THR A 157 21.39 -7.32 -12.11
N LEU A 158 20.32 -7.04 -11.35
CA LEU A 158 20.26 -7.33 -9.92
C LEU A 158 20.26 -8.85 -9.64
N GLN A 159 19.54 -9.65 -10.43
CA GLN A 159 19.52 -11.11 -10.29
C GLN A 159 20.85 -11.78 -10.68
N SER A 160 21.71 -11.08 -11.43
CA SER A 160 23.04 -11.57 -11.82
C SER A 160 24.12 -11.33 -10.76
N LEU A 161 23.84 -10.49 -9.74
CA LEU A 161 24.80 -10.19 -8.68
C LEU A 161 25.15 -11.43 -7.84
N ARG A 162 26.45 -11.70 -7.68
CA ARG A 162 26.98 -12.80 -6.86
C ARG A 162 26.56 -12.61 -5.39
N GLY A 163 25.87 -13.59 -4.84
CA GLY A 163 25.33 -13.56 -3.47
C GLY A 163 23.81 -13.42 -3.44
N ILE A 164 23.29 -12.26 -3.88
CA ILE A 164 21.85 -11.94 -3.80
C ILE A 164 21.01 -12.79 -4.78
N LYS A 165 21.62 -13.32 -5.84
CA LYS A 165 20.99 -14.25 -6.80
C LYS A 165 20.21 -15.40 -6.14
N TYR A 166 20.71 -15.95 -5.04
CA TYR A 166 20.05 -17.08 -4.38
C TYR A 166 18.74 -16.65 -3.68
N LEU A 167 18.67 -15.45 -3.12
CA LEU A 167 17.46 -14.92 -2.50
C LEU A 167 16.34 -14.73 -3.51
N TYR A 168 16.69 -14.32 -4.74
CA TYR A 168 15.74 -14.20 -5.85
C TYR A 168 15.36 -15.53 -6.47
N LYS A 169 16.29 -16.48 -6.57
CA LYS A 169 16.00 -17.82 -7.10
C LYS A 169 14.97 -18.58 -6.25
N TYR A 170 14.97 -18.37 -4.94
CA TYR A 170 14.02 -19.02 -4.02
C TYR A 170 12.78 -18.16 -3.70
N ASN A 171 12.56 -17.05 -4.41
CA ASN A 171 11.43 -16.14 -4.19
C ASN A 171 11.24 -15.71 -2.72
N VAL A 172 12.35 -15.61 -1.96
CA VAL A 172 12.33 -15.39 -0.50
C VAL A 172 11.65 -14.08 -0.14
N PHE A 173 11.85 -13.04 -0.94
CA PHE A 173 11.24 -11.73 -0.73
C PHE A 173 9.73 -11.73 -0.93
N GLN A 174 9.24 -12.45 -1.92
CA GLN A 174 7.82 -12.60 -2.23
C GLN A 174 7.11 -13.40 -1.13
N TYR A 175 7.71 -14.51 -0.70
CA TYR A 175 7.20 -15.28 0.44
C TYR A 175 7.20 -14.45 1.73
N GLY A 176 8.26 -13.67 1.98
CA GLY A 176 8.35 -12.78 3.14
C GLY A 176 7.25 -11.71 3.13
N PHE A 177 7.00 -11.08 1.97
CA PHE A 177 5.94 -10.09 1.81
C PHE A 177 4.55 -10.69 2.11
N VAL A 178 4.23 -11.85 1.53
CA VAL A 178 2.95 -12.52 1.78
C VAL A 178 2.81 -12.98 3.22
N ALA A 179 3.86 -13.56 3.82
CA ALA A 179 3.86 -13.99 5.21
C ALA A 179 3.61 -12.83 6.18
N LEU A 180 4.28 -11.68 5.96
CA LEU A 180 4.06 -10.47 6.76
C LEU A 180 2.67 -9.85 6.51
N ALA A 181 2.17 -9.87 5.28
CA ALA A 181 0.82 -9.41 4.98
C ALA A 181 -0.25 -10.26 5.70
N ILE A 182 -0.09 -11.58 5.72
CA ILE A 182 -0.97 -12.49 6.44
C ILE A 182 -0.87 -12.27 7.96
N LEU A 183 0.35 -12.14 8.50
CA LEU A 183 0.57 -11.90 9.92
C LEU A 183 -0.06 -10.58 10.38
N THR A 184 0.11 -9.50 9.60
CA THR A 184 -0.50 -8.21 9.90
C THR A 184 -2.02 -8.26 9.80
N LEU A 185 -2.58 -8.99 8.84
CA LEU A 185 -4.03 -9.22 8.74
C LEU A 185 -4.57 -9.93 9.99
N PHE A 186 -3.91 -10.99 10.45
CA PHE A 186 -4.28 -11.66 11.70
C PHE A 186 -4.13 -10.76 12.92
N TYR A 187 -3.05 -9.97 12.99
CA TYR A 187 -2.84 -9.01 14.08
C TYR A 187 -3.98 -7.99 14.15
N TYR A 188 -4.36 -7.36 13.02
CA TYR A 188 -5.47 -6.42 12.98
C TYR A 188 -6.82 -7.10 13.28
N ALA A 189 -7.06 -8.31 12.77
CA ALA A 189 -8.29 -9.05 13.05
C ALA A 189 -8.44 -9.39 14.54
N LEU A 190 -7.36 -9.79 15.20
CA LEU A 190 -7.37 -10.24 16.60
C LEU A 190 -7.29 -9.08 17.60
N PHE A 191 -6.52 -8.02 17.32
CA PHE A 191 -6.26 -6.94 18.29
C PHE A 191 -6.98 -5.63 18.00
N VAL A 192 -7.41 -5.36 16.75
CA VAL A 192 -8.16 -4.13 16.43
C VAL A 192 -9.68 -4.32 16.47
N SER A 193 -10.20 -5.52 16.17
CA SER A 193 -11.64 -5.80 16.36
C SER A 193 -12.12 -5.62 17.82
N PRO A 194 -11.33 -5.95 18.88
CA PRO A 194 -11.71 -5.64 20.26
C PRO A 194 -11.50 -4.16 20.64
N PHE A 195 -10.49 -3.49 20.06
CA PHE A 195 -10.19 -2.08 20.36
C PHE A 195 -11.22 -1.12 19.77
N LEU A 196 -11.72 -1.35 18.55
CA LEU A 196 -12.85 -0.60 17.99
C LEU A 196 -14.14 -0.85 18.77
N ASN A 197 -14.37 -2.08 19.24
CA ASN A 197 -15.49 -2.39 20.13
C ASN A 197 -15.37 -1.68 21.50
N TYR A 198 -14.15 -1.54 22.03
CA TYR A 198 -13.91 -0.80 23.27
C TYR A 198 -14.10 0.72 23.08
N SER A 199 -13.59 1.30 21.99
CA SER A 199 -13.79 2.72 21.67
C SER A 199 -15.26 3.05 21.38
N ALA A 200 -15.99 2.19 20.66
CA ALA A 200 -17.42 2.35 20.43
C ALA A 200 -18.24 2.28 21.73
N ASN A 201 -17.87 1.40 22.67
CA ASN A 201 -18.53 1.28 23.96
C ASN A 201 -18.12 2.38 24.97
N SER A 202 -16.91 2.94 24.88
CA SER A 202 -16.47 4.03 25.77
C SER A 202 -17.15 5.38 25.48
N HIS A 203 -17.74 5.55 24.29
CA HIS A 203 -18.54 6.73 23.95
C HIS A 203 -20.01 6.63 24.42
N GLN A 204 -20.41 5.55 25.08
CA GLN A 204 -21.74 5.41 25.72
C GLN A 204 -21.72 5.59 27.25
N ILE A 205 -20.56 5.86 27.87
CA ILE A 205 -20.43 5.97 29.34
C ILE A 205 -19.91 7.36 29.79
N LEU A 206 -19.91 8.37 28.90
CA LEU A 206 -19.69 9.77 29.29
C LEU A 206 -20.69 10.70 28.62
#